data_AF-A0A452FCZ9-F1
#
_entry.id   AF-A0A452FCZ9-F1
#
_cell.length_a   1.000
_cell.length_b   1.000
_cell.length_c   1.000
_cell.angle_alpha   90.00
_cell.angle_beta   90.00
_cell.angle_gamma   90.00
#
_symmetry.space_group_name_H-M   'P 1'
#
loop_
_entity.id
_entity.type
_entity.pdbx_description
1 polymer ?
#
loop_
_entity_poly.entity_id
_entity_poly.type
_entity_poly.pdbx_seq_one_letter_code
_entity_poly.pdbx_strand_id
1 'polypeptide(L)'
;MDCPYNLANNRQVRMLSDLTLVGCYNLSVMPEKQRNKVLLESAKSNLKHMAFFGLTEFQRKTQYLFEKTFNMNFISPFTQYNTTRASSVEINEELQKRIEGLNFLDMELYSYAKDLFLQRYQFMRQKEHQEARRKRQEQRKFLKGRFLQTHYQTQSQGQNPNPSQNPSQNPNLNASQSGTQNLFQNLIQNLTQSSGQNPSPKENQESQKQNPGQEQSDGNTSNGTHDYIGSVEKWR
;
A
#
# COMPACT_ATOMS: atom_id res chain seq x y z
N MET A 1 -27.95 26.06 15.00
CA MET A 1 -27.98 24.73 14.33
C MET A 1 -29.44 24.27 14.28
N ASP A 2 -30.32 25.09 13.69
CA ASP A 2 -31.76 25.06 14.02
C ASP A 2 -32.64 24.92 12.77
N CYS A 3 -32.05 24.46 11.66
CA CYS A 3 -32.77 24.11 10.44
C CYS A 3 -32.89 22.58 10.34
N PRO A 4 -34.08 21.99 10.59
CA PRO A 4 -34.28 20.54 10.53
C PRO A 4 -34.03 19.96 9.14
N TYR A 5 -34.19 20.78 8.09
CA TYR A 5 -34.08 20.38 6.69
C TYR A 5 -32.69 20.66 6.08
N ASN A 6 -31.69 20.94 6.92
CA ASN A 6 -30.34 21.20 6.44
C ASN A 6 -29.74 19.94 5.77
N LEU A 7 -29.51 20.01 4.46
CA LEU A 7 -28.91 18.93 3.68
C LEU A 7 -27.43 18.67 4.04
N ALA A 8 -26.77 19.51 4.84
CA ALA A 8 -25.45 19.18 5.37
C ALA A 8 -25.49 17.96 6.32
N ASN A 9 -26.60 17.76 7.03
CA ASN A 9 -26.73 16.66 7.99
C ASN A 9 -26.74 15.31 7.25
N ASN A 10 -25.87 14.39 7.68
CA ASN A 10 -25.70 13.06 7.11
C ASN A 10 -25.56 13.08 5.57
N ARG A 11 -24.83 14.07 5.06
CA ARG A 11 -24.71 14.31 3.62
C ARG A 11 -24.06 13.13 2.90
N GLN A 12 -22.99 12.55 3.44
CA GLN A 12 -22.27 11.47 2.77
C GLN A 12 -23.13 10.22 2.66
N VAL A 13 -23.79 9.80 3.74
CA VAL A 13 -24.73 8.68 3.73
C VAL A 13 -25.86 8.93 2.74
N ARG A 14 -26.48 10.11 2.76
CA ARG A 14 -27.56 10.44 1.82
C ARG A 14 -27.10 10.43 0.36
N MET A 15 -25.87 10.87 0.07
CA MET A 15 -25.34 10.91 -1.31
C MET A 15 -24.82 9.57 -1.82
N LEU A 16 -24.44 8.66 -0.92
CA LEU A 16 -23.91 7.35 -1.27
C LEU A 16 -24.96 6.24 -1.24
N SER A 17 -26.11 6.48 -0.60
CA SER A 17 -27.21 5.52 -0.53
C SER A 17 -28.13 5.59 -1.74
N ASP A 18 -28.82 4.48 -2.00
CA ASP A 18 -29.98 4.45 -2.87
C ASP A 18 -31.21 4.97 -2.12
N LEU A 19 -31.63 6.19 -2.44
CA LEU A 19 -32.77 6.83 -1.77
C LEU A 19 -34.12 6.21 -2.15
N THR A 20 -34.20 5.45 -3.25
CA THR A 20 -35.46 4.80 -3.65
C THR A 20 -35.92 3.76 -2.62
N LEU A 21 -34.97 3.16 -1.90
CA LEU A 21 -35.20 2.21 -0.80
C LEU A 21 -35.97 2.81 0.37
N VAL A 22 -36.01 4.14 0.49
CA VAL A 22 -36.65 4.85 1.60
C VAL A 22 -37.74 5.84 1.14
N GLY A 23 -38.25 5.69 -0.08
CA GLY A 23 -39.25 6.63 -0.63
C GLY A 23 -38.67 8.01 -0.94
N CYS A 24 -37.39 8.07 -1.34
CA CYS A 24 -36.65 9.28 -1.66
C CYS A 24 -36.62 10.28 -0.48
N TYR A 25 -37.27 11.43 -0.68
CA TYR A 25 -37.36 12.51 0.31
C TYR A 25 -38.68 12.49 1.09
N ASN A 26 -39.58 11.54 0.81
CA ASN A 26 -40.82 11.41 1.57
C ASN A 26 -40.54 10.72 2.92
N LEU A 27 -40.43 11.52 3.99
CA LEU A 27 -40.11 11.05 5.33
C LEU A 27 -41.24 10.23 5.98
N SER A 28 -42.46 10.28 5.43
CA SER A 28 -43.63 9.59 6.00
C SER A 28 -43.75 8.12 5.57
N VAL A 29 -42.93 7.66 4.62
CA VAL A 29 -43.02 6.30 4.06
C VAL A 29 -42.63 5.22 5.08
N MET A 30 -41.75 5.54 6.03
CA MET A 30 -41.31 4.60 7.06
C MET A 30 -40.78 5.33 8.31
N PRO A 31 -40.76 4.68 9.49
CA PRO A 31 -40.21 5.26 10.70
C PRO A 31 -38.74 5.67 10.54
N GLU A 32 -38.36 6.80 11.15
CA GLU A 32 -37.02 7.37 11.02
C GLU A 32 -35.90 6.37 11.39
N LYS A 33 -36.07 5.61 12.47
CA LYS A 33 -35.09 4.60 12.89
C LYS A 33 -34.85 3.53 11.83
N GLN A 34 -35.92 3.08 11.16
CA GLN A 34 -35.81 2.11 10.06
C GLN A 34 -35.17 2.74 8.83
N ARG A 35 -35.59 3.96 8.48
CA ARG A 35 -35.02 4.75 7.39
C ARG A 35 -33.51 4.91 7.52
N ASN A 36 -33.06 5.31 8.70
CA ASN A 36 -31.66 5.55 9.02
C ASN A 36 -30.81 4.27 8.84
N LYS A 37 -31.32 3.12 9.29
CA LYS A 37 -30.65 1.83 9.10
C LYS A 37 -30.52 1.47 7.61
N VAL A 38 -31.60 1.61 6.84
CA VAL A 38 -31.59 1.30 5.40
C VAL A 38 -30.62 2.18 4.64
N LEU A 39 -30.63 3.49 4.92
CA LEU A 39 -29.71 4.44 4.28
C LEU A 39 -28.25 4.11 4.58
N LEU A 40 -27.92 3.82 5.83
CA LEU A 40 -26.55 3.54 6.21
C LEU A 40 -26.02 2.25 5.57
N GLU A 41 -26.80 1.17 5.59
CA GLU A 41 -26.41 -0.10 4.98
C GLU A 41 -26.28 0.02 3.45
N SER A 42 -27.19 0.77 2.82
CA SER A 42 -27.10 1.10 1.39
C SER A 42 -25.82 1.88 1.07
N ALA A 43 -25.50 2.92 1.85
CA ALA A 43 -24.29 3.72 1.67
C ALA A 43 -23.00 2.90 1.86
N LYS A 44 -22.93 2.07 2.91
CA LYS A 44 -21.78 1.17 3.15
C LYS A 44 -21.60 0.20 1.99
N SER A 45 -22.70 -0.43 1.53
CA SER A 45 -22.67 -1.35 0.39
C SER A 45 -22.19 -0.66 -0.87
N ASN A 46 -22.77 0.49 -1.23
CA ASN A 46 -22.40 1.22 -2.43
C ASN A 46 -20.93 1.67 -2.38
N LEU A 47 -20.49 2.24 -1.27
CA LEU A 47 -19.09 2.66 -1.06
C LEU A 47 -18.12 1.48 -1.20
N LYS A 48 -18.46 0.30 -0.64
CA LYS A 48 -17.66 -0.92 -0.76
C LYS A 48 -17.51 -1.35 -2.22
N HIS A 49 -18.58 -1.25 -3.00
CA HIS A 49 -18.60 -1.72 -4.40
C HIS A 49 -18.08 -0.70 -5.41
N MET A 50 -17.84 0.56 -5.03
CA MET A 50 -17.12 1.51 -5.87
C MET A 50 -15.71 0.98 -6.21
N ALA A 51 -15.31 1.18 -7.47
CA ALA A 51 -13.98 0.80 -7.95
C ALA A 51 -12.87 1.41 -7.06
N PHE A 52 -13.07 2.65 -6.63
CA PHE A 52 -12.15 3.37 -5.75
C PHE A 52 -12.87 4.45 -4.95
N PHE A 53 -12.36 4.73 -3.74
CA PHE A 53 -12.66 5.95 -2.99
C PHE A 53 -11.42 6.38 -2.19
N GLY A 54 -11.35 7.67 -1.87
CA GLY A 54 -10.25 8.29 -1.13
C GLY A 54 -10.69 8.94 0.17
N LEU A 55 -9.74 9.13 1.09
CA LEU A 55 -9.95 9.88 2.32
C LEU A 55 -9.07 11.13 2.32
N THR A 56 -9.66 12.26 2.69
CA THR A 56 -9.02 13.59 2.63
C THR A 56 -7.82 13.71 3.56
N GLU A 57 -7.85 13.02 4.70
CA GLU A 57 -6.75 12.95 5.68
C GLU A 57 -5.57 12.04 5.24
N PHE A 58 -5.69 11.31 4.12
CA PHE A 58 -4.67 10.38 3.65
C PHE A 58 -4.28 10.56 2.18
N GLN A 59 -3.94 11.78 1.75
CA GLN A 59 -3.69 12.13 0.35
C GLN A 59 -2.68 11.20 -0.36
N ARG A 60 -1.54 10.88 0.28
CA ARG A 60 -0.52 9.96 -0.30
C ARG A 60 -1.04 8.53 -0.47
N LYS A 61 -1.82 8.02 0.48
CA LYS A 61 -2.40 6.67 0.39
C LYS A 61 -3.51 6.62 -0.65
N THR A 62 -4.32 7.68 -0.72
CA THR A 62 -5.36 7.88 -1.73
C THR A 62 -4.74 7.85 -3.13
N GLN A 63 -3.67 8.60 -3.37
CA GLN A 63 -2.91 8.54 -4.62
C GLN A 63 -2.45 7.10 -4.93
N TYR A 64 -1.74 6.47 -3.99
CA TYR A 64 -1.21 5.12 -4.19
C TYR A 64 -2.31 4.11 -4.55
N LEU A 65 -3.41 4.11 -3.81
CA LEU A 65 -4.52 3.19 -4.07
C LEU A 65 -5.14 3.44 -5.45
N PHE A 66 -5.37 4.70 -5.83
CA PHE A 66 -5.92 5.05 -7.14
C PHE A 66 -5.03 4.56 -8.29
N GLU A 67 -3.72 4.87 -8.20
CA GLU A 67 -2.73 4.47 -9.21
C GLU A 67 -2.70 2.95 -9.41
N LYS A 68 -2.79 2.19 -8.32
CA LYS A 68 -2.80 0.73 -8.38
C LYS A 68 -4.14 0.15 -8.83
N THR A 69 -5.27 0.76 -8.47
CA THR A 69 -6.60 0.32 -8.92
C THR A 69 -6.75 0.46 -10.43
N PHE A 70 -6.30 1.58 -11.01
CA PHE A 70 -6.48 1.87 -12.44
C PHE A 70 -5.20 1.64 -13.27
N ASN A 71 -4.14 1.14 -12.65
CA ASN A 71 -2.85 0.88 -13.27
C ASN A 71 -2.30 2.09 -14.06
N MET A 72 -2.31 3.25 -13.41
CA MET A 72 -1.85 4.54 -13.94
C MET A 72 -1.02 5.30 -12.91
N ASN A 73 -0.39 6.41 -13.31
CA ASN A 73 0.41 7.25 -12.42
C ASN A 73 0.04 8.72 -12.55
N PHE A 74 0.00 9.45 -11.44
CA PHE A 74 -0.08 10.89 -11.48
C PHE A 74 1.29 11.50 -11.81
N ILE A 75 1.28 12.62 -12.54
CA ILE A 75 2.50 13.36 -12.88
C ILE A 75 3.16 13.93 -11.62
N SER A 76 2.35 14.48 -10.73
CA SER A 76 2.82 15.10 -9.49
C SER A 76 2.26 14.36 -8.26
N PRO A 77 3.09 14.22 -7.21
CA PRO A 77 2.64 13.64 -5.95
C PRO A 77 1.54 14.48 -5.31
N PHE A 78 0.52 13.83 -4.73
CA PHE A 78 -0.45 14.51 -3.88
C PHE A 78 0.24 15.03 -2.62
N THR A 79 -0.17 16.22 -2.18
CA THR A 79 0.33 16.90 -0.98
C THR A 79 -0.77 16.94 0.08
N GLN A 80 -0.41 16.65 1.33
CA GLN A 80 -1.33 16.75 2.46
C GLN A 80 -1.35 18.20 2.97
N TYR A 81 -2.50 18.86 2.90
CA TYR A 81 -2.73 20.16 3.51
C TYR A 81 -3.67 20.02 4.70
N ASN A 82 -3.10 20.00 5.91
CA ASN A 82 -3.88 19.86 7.14
C ASN A 82 -4.49 21.19 7.60
N THR A 83 -3.91 22.32 7.17
CA THR A 83 -4.49 23.65 7.38
C THR A 83 -5.63 23.86 6.38
N THR A 84 -6.82 23.46 6.78
CA THR A 84 -8.07 23.61 6.02
C THR A 84 -8.93 24.71 6.62
N ARG A 85 -9.94 25.16 5.87
CA ARG A 85 -10.95 26.07 6.42
C ARG A 85 -11.65 25.50 7.65
N ALA A 86 -11.83 24.17 7.70
CA ALA A 86 -12.44 23.51 8.86
C ALA A 86 -11.50 23.48 10.07
N SER A 87 -10.21 23.21 9.86
CA SER A 87 -9.23 23.16 10.96
C SER A 87 -8.94 24.54 11.59
N SER A 88 -9.27 25.63 10.90
CA SER A 88 -9.15 27.00 11.45
C SER A 88 -10.36 27.44 12.29
N VAL A 89 -11.43 26.65 12.33
CA VAL A 89 -12.60 26.97 13.16
C VAL A 89 -12.37 26.41 14.55
N GLU A 90 -12.34 27.28 15.55
CA GLU A 90 -12.34 26.87 16.95
C GLU A 90 -13.74 26.37 17.32
N ILE A 91 -13.80 25.11 17.78
CA ILE A 91 -15.03 24.47 18.24
C ILE A 91 -14.82 23.98 19.67
N ASN A 92 -15.79 24.22 20.54
CA ASN A 92 -15.80 23.63 21.87
C ASN A 92 -16.37 22.19 21.81
N GLU A 93 -16.13 21.41 22.86
CA GLU A 93 -16.54 20.00 22.91
C GLU A 93 -18.06 19.81 22.82
N GLU A 94 -18.85 20.72 23.39
CA GLU A 94 -20.31 20.67 23.33
C GLU A 94 -20.82 20.84 21.90
N LEU A 95 -20.29 21.81 21.17
CA LEU A 95 -20.61 22.06 19.78
C LEU A 95 -20.15 20.90 18.90
N GLN A 96 -18.96 20.32 19.18
CA GLN A 96 -18.49 19.14 18.48
C GLN A 96 -19.46 17.96 18.65
N LYS A 97 -19.86 17.64 19.88
CA LYS A 97 -20.84 16.58 20.17
C LYS A 97 -22.18 16.86 19.47
N ARG A 98 -22.62 18.11 19.40
CA ARG A 98 -23.84 18.50 18.67
C ARG A 98 -23.69 18.27 17.15
N ILE A 99 -22.54 18.60 16.56
CA ILE A 99 -22.24 18.33 15.13
C ILE A 99 -22.22 16.83 14.87
N GLU A 100 -21.54 16.05 15.71
CA GLU A 100 -21.49 14.59 15.63
C GLU A 100 -22.89 13.97 15.76
N GLY A 101 -23.70 14.46 16.70
CA GLY A 101 -25.09 14.03 16.87
C GLY A 101 -25.98 14.31 15.66
N LEU A 102 -25.79 15.45 14.98
CA LEU A 102 -26.50 15.76 13.72
C LEU A 102 -26.03 14.90 12.53
N ASN A 103 -24.81 14.37 12.61
CA ASN A 103 -24.14 13.62 11.54
C ASN A 103 -23.85 12.17 11.93
N PHE A 104 -24.62 11.60 12.85
CA PHE A 104 -24.32 10.30 13.45
C PHE A 104 -24.24 9.14 12.42
N LEU A 105 -25.02 9.20 11.32
CA LEU A 105 -24.90 8.21 10.23
C LEU A 105 -23.60 8.40 9.47
N ASP A 106 -23.22 9.64 9.18
CA ASP A 106 -21.95 9.96 8.53
C ASP A 106 -20.76 9.58 9.42
N MET A 107 -20.86 9.71 10.75
CA MET A 107 -19.83 9.23 11.68
C MET A 107 -19.63 7.72 11.59
N GLU A 108 -20.72 6.95 11.55
CA GLU A 108 -20.63 5.49 11.41
C GLU A 108 -20.13 5.07 10.02
N LEU A 109 -20.61 5.73 8.96
CA LEU A 109 -20.12 5.50 7.60
C LEU A 109 -18.64 5.83 7.48
N TYR A 110 -18.18 6.93 8.09
CA TYR A 110 -16.78 7.35 8.04
C TYR A 110 -15.87 6.34 8.73
N SER A 111 -16.26 5.85 9.92
CA SER A 111 -15.50 4.80 10.61
C SER A 111 -15.35 3.56 9.72
N TYR A 112 -16.46 3.09 9.14
CA TYR A 112 -16.45 1.98 8.20
C TYR A 112 -15.54 2.24 7.00
N ALA A 113 -15.65 3.42 6.38
CA ALA A 113 -14.85 3.81 5.23
C ALA A 113 -13.36 3.87 5.55
N LYS A 114 -12.99 4.38 6.72
CA LYS A 114 -11.61 4.47 7.20
C LYS A 114 -10.98 3.11 7.38
N ASP A 115 -11.68 2.19 8.04
CA ASP A 115 -11.20 0.83 8.24
C ASP A 115 -11.02 0.11 6.90
N LEU A 116 -12.04 0.17 6.04
CA LEU A 116 -12.01 -0.44 4.71
C LEU A 116 -10.87 0.12 3.86
N PHE A 117 -10.67 1.42 3.88
CA PHE A 117 -9.60 2.10 3.13
C PHE A 117 -8.20 1.67 3.60
N LEU A 118 -7.97 1.64 4.92
CA LEU A 118 -6.68 1.24 5.48
C LEU A 118 -6.38 -0.25 5.22
N GLN A 119 -7.40 -1.11 5.27
CA GLN A 119 -7.27 -2.52 4.90
C GLN A 119 -6.92 -2.68 3.41
N ARG A 120 -7.62 -1.96 2.50
CA ARG A 120 -7.29 -1.92 1.06
C ARG A 120 -5.83 -1.53 0.83
N TYR A 121 -5.37 -0.48 1.51
CA TYR A 121 -4.00 0.01 1.41
C TYR A 121 -2.98 -1.03 1.86
N GLN A 122 -3.18 -1.64 3.03
CA GLN A 122 -2.29 -2.67 3.56
C GLN A 122 -2.22 -3.89 2.65
N PHE A 123 -3.38 -4.40 2.21
CA PHE A 123 -3.45 -5.55 1.31
C PHE A 123 -2.66 -5.30 0.02
N MET A 124 -2.87 -4.15 -0.62
CA MET A 124 -2.21 -3.83 -1.88
C MET A 124 -0.69 -3.67 -1.71
N ARG A 125 -0.22 -3.11 -0.59
CA ARG A 125 1.21 -3.01 -0.26
C ARG A 125 1.85 -4.37 -0.02
N GLN A 126 1.15 -5.27 0.68
CA GLN A 126 1.64 -6.62 0.93
C GLN A 126 1.75 -7.41 -0.37
N LYS A 127 0.74 -7.33 -1.24
CA LYS A 127 0.74 -7.97 -2.56
C LYS A 127 1.91 -7.50 -3.42
N GLU A 128 2.12 -6.18 -3.52
CA GLU A 128 3.25 -5.59 -4.27
C GLU A 128 4.61 -6.11 -3.77
N HIS A 129 4.77 -6.18 -2.45
CA HIS A 129 6.01 -6.65 -1.84
C HIS A 129 6.25 -8.16 -2.07
N GLN A 130 5.20 -8.98 -2.03
CA GLN A 130 5.28 -10.41 -2.37
C GLN A 130 5.66 -10.61 -3.84
N GLU A 131 5.07 -9.85 -4.76
CA GLU A 131 5.43 -9.89 -6.18
C GLU A 131 6.89 -9.48 -6.42
N ALA A 132 7.37 -8.42 -5.75
CA ALA A 132 8.76 -8.00 -5.82
C ALA A 132 9.73 -9.05 -5.24
N ARG A 133 9.34 -9.77 -4.17
CA ARG A 133 10.11 -10.90 -3.64
C ARG A 133 10.19 -12.04 -4.64
N ARG A 134 9.07 -12.41 -5.26
CA ARG A 134 9.01 -13.48 -6.27
C ARG A 134 9.91 -13.16 -7.48
N LYS A 135 9.79 -11.95 -8.04
CA LYS A 135 10.65 -11.50 -9.16
C LYS A 135 12.14 -11.56 -8.83
N ARG A 136 12.53 -11.14 -7.62
CA ARG A 136 13.94 -11.25 -7.16
C ARG A 136 14.41 -12.70 -7.04
N GLN A 137 13.57 -13.60 -6.56
CA GLN A 137 13.91 -15.02 -6.47
C GLN A 137 14.05 -15.66 -7.85
N GLU A 138 13.16 -15.36 -8.78
CA GLU A 138 13.22 -15.81 -10.18
C GLU A 138 14.50 -15.32 -10.85
N GLN A 139 14.83 -14.03 -10.68
CA GLN A 139 16.06 -13.45 -11.21
C GLN A 139 17.30 -14.16 -10.63
N ARG A 140 17.35 -14.44 -9.32
CA ARG A 140 18.44 -15.20 -8.70
C ARG A 140 18.57 -16.62 -9.26
N LYS A 141 17.44 -17.32 -9.45
CA LYS A 141 17.43 -18.67 -10.05
C LYS A 141 17.95 -18.64 -11.49
N PHE A 142 17.52 -17.66 -12.28
CA PHE A 142 17.98 -17.46 -13.65
C PHE A 142 19.49 -17.20 -13.72
N LEU A 143 20.02 -16.29 -12.90
CA LEU A 143 21.45 -16.00 -12.82
C LEU A 143 22.27 -17.23 -12.40
N LYS A 144 21.80 -18.00 -11.41
CA LYS A 144 22.46 -19.24 -10.98
C LYS A 144 22.47 -20.30 -12.09
N GLY A 145 21.36 -20.45 -12.82
CA GLY A 145 21.28 -21.35 -13.98
C GLY A 145 22.23 -20.95 -15.10
N ARG A 146 22.28 -19.66 -15.45
CA ARG A 146 23.18 -19.15 -16.48
C ARG A 146 24.65 -19.34 -16.11
N PHE A 147 24.99 -19.11 -14.85
CA PHE A 147 26.35 -19.33 -14.34
C PHE A 147 26.78 -20.80 -14.45
N LEU A 148 25.92 -21.74 -14.04
CA LEU A 148 26.19 -23.18 -14.18
C LEU A 148 26.39 -23.55 -15.65
N GLN A 149 25.54 -23.07 -16.56
CA GLN A 149 25.67 -23.34 -17.99
C GLN A 149 26.99 -22.82 -18.58
N THR A 150 27.39 -21.59 -18.24
CA THR A 150 28.69 -21.05 -18.68
C THR A 150 29.86 -21.87 -18.14
N HIS A 151 29.81 -22.30 -16.88
CA HIS A 151 30.89 -23.09 -16.29
C HIS A 151 31.03 -24.49 -16.95
N TYR A 152 29.92 -25.13 -17.31
CA TYR A 152 29.95 -26.40 -18.06
C TYR A 152 30.54 -26.22 -19.47
N GLN A 153 30.23 -25.12 -20.17
CA GLN A 153 30.81 -24.85 -21.50
C GLN A 153 32.32 -24.61 -21.45
N THR A 154 32.82 -23.87 -20.44
CA THR A 154 34.27 -23.63 -20.29
C THR A 154 35.04 -24.90 -19.92
N GLN A 155 34.45 -25.83 -19.17
CA GLN A 155 35.09 -27.13 -18.88
C GLN A 155 35.09 -28.07 -20.09
N SER A 156 34.10 -27.96 -20.99
CA SER A 156 33.98 -28.82 -22.18
C SER A 156 34.98 -28.50 -23.29
N GLN A 157 35.56 -27.30 -23.32
CA GLN A 157 36.61 -26.92 -24.28
C GLN A 157 38.05 -27.20 -23.79
N GLY A 158 38.22 -27.83 -22.61
CA GLY A 158 39.53 -28.08 -21.99
C GLY A 158 40.16 -29.45 -22.23
N GLN A 159 39.56 -30.35 -23.02
CA GLN A 159 40.11 -31.69 -23.28
C GLN A 159 40.54 -31.85 -24.74
N ASN A 160 41.83 -31.59 -25.00
CA ASN A 160 42.53 -32.11 -26.16
C ASN A 160 43.89 -32.64 -25.67
N PRO A 161 44.09 -33.97 -25.53
CA PRO A 161 45.36 -34.52 -25.07
C PRO A 161 46.26 -34.81 -26.28
N ASN A 162 47.43 -34.18 -26.35
CA ASN A 162 48.51 -34.65 -27.21
C ASN A 162 49.80 -34.76 -26.37
N PRO A 163 50.43 -35.95 -26.26
CA PRO A 163 51.62 -36.13 -25.44
C PRO A 163 52.89 -36.14 -26.31
N SER A 164 53.85 -35.24 -26.05
CA SER A 164 55.28 -35.57 -26.17
C SER A 164 56.25 -34.47 -25.73
N GLN A 165 57.17 -34.89 -24.86
CA GLN A 165 58.59 -34.50 -24.71
C GLN A 165 58.97 -33.21 -23.95
N ASN A 166 59.16 -33.39 -22.62
CA ASN A 166 60.33 -33.09 -21.75
C ASN A 166 61.52 -32.24 -22.27
N PRO A 167 62.37 -31.67 -21.38
CA PRO A 167 62.07 -30.77 -20.25
C PRO A 167 63.04 -29.54 -20.21
N SER A 168 62.73 -28.55 -19.37
CA SER A 168 63.67 -27.80 -18.50
C SER A 168 63.37 -26.30 -18.42
N GLN A 169 63.55 -25.81 -17.19
CA GLN A 169 63.59 -24.43 -16.71
C GLN A 169 62.25 -23.76 -16.39
N ASN A 170 61.93 -23.85 -15.10
CA ASN A 170 61.18 -22.84 -14.34
C ASN A 170 61.70 -21.42 -14.65
N PRO A 171 60.82 -20.43 -14.75
CA PRO A 171 60.34 -19.81 -13.51
C PRO A 171 58.84 -19.49 -13.49
N ASN A 172 58.24 -19.81 -12.34
CA ASN A 172 57.18 -19.08 -11.64
C ASN A 172 56.32 -18.10 -12.48
N LEU A 173 55.12 -18.54 -12.87
CA LEU A 173 54.03 -17.70 -13.36
C LEU A 173 52.74 -18.06 -12.63
N ASN A 174 52.53 -17.44 -11.48
CA ASN A 174 51.28 -17.49 -10.75
C ASN A 174 50.34 -16.40 -11.31
N ALA A 175 49.75 -16.63 -12.48
CA ALA A 175 48.92 -15.64 -13.15
C ALA A 175 47.84 -16.28 -14.04
N SER A 176 46.78 -16.81 -13.43
CA SER A 176 45.42 -16.88 -14.04
C SER A 176 44.42 -17.64 -13.17
N GLN A 177 44.05 -17.11 -12.00
CA GLN A 177 42.80 -17.47 -11.32
C GLN A 177 41.99 -16.26 -10.83
N SER A 178 42.47 -15.03 -11.08
CA SER A 178 41.91 -13.80 -10.51
C SER A 178 40.82 -13.12 -11.36
N GLY A 179 40.55 -13.60 -12.58
CA GLY A 179 39.57 -12.96 -13.49
C GLY A 179 38.10 -13.30 -13.17
N THR A 180 37.80 -14.53 -12.78
CA THR A 180 36.41 -14.99 -12.54
C THR A 180 35.90 -14.60 -11.14
N GLN A 181 36.78 -14.50 -10.14
CA GLN A 181 36.41 -14.00 -8.81
C GLN A 181 36.16 -12.47 -8.81
N ASN A 182 36.92 -11.70 -9.60
CA ASN A 182 36.73 -10.25 -9.71
C ASN A 182 35.39 -9.87 -10.37
N LEU A 183 34.92 -10.66 -11.34
CA LEU A 183 33.58 -10.49 -11.92
C LEU A 183 32.48 -10.79 -10.88
N PHE A 184 32.68 -11.80 -10.02
CA PHE A 184 31.73 -12.16 -8.97
C PHE A 184 31.57 -11.03 -7.93
N GLN A 185 32.68 -10.40 -7.52
CA GLN A 185 32.66 -9.29 -6.57
C GLN A 185 32.06 -8.02 -7.17
N ASN A 186 32.44 -7.66 -8.41
CA ASN A 186 31.91 -6.48 -9.09
C ASN A 186 30.41 -6.59 -9.45
N LEU A 187 29.90 -7.80 -9.74
CA LEU A 187 28.46 -7.97 -9.99
C LEU A 187 27.65 -7.86 -8.70
N ILE A 188 28.14 -8.42 -7.59
CA ILE A 188 27.46 -8.32 -6.28
C ILE A 188 27.49 -6.88 -5.75
N GLN A 189 28.58 -6.12 -5.98
CA GLN A 189 28.67 -4.71 -5.60
C GLN A 189 27.75 -3.79 -6.44
N ASN A 190 27.57 -4.08 -7.72
CA ASN A 190 26.59 -3.36 -8.56
C ASN A 190 25.13 -3.64 -8.17
N LEU A 191 24.85 -4.85 -7.66
CA LEU A 191 23.54 -5.22 -7.12
C LEU A 191 23.20 -4.52 -5.79
N THR A 192 24.19 -4.09 -5.00
CA THR A 192 23.98 -3.29 -3.78
C THR A 192 23.99 -1.78 -4.05
N GLN A 193 24.64 -1.30 -5.12
CA GLN A 193 24.69 0.13 -5.45
C GLN A 193 23.50 0.65 -6.28
N SER A 194 22.82 -0.19 -7.07
CA SER A 194 21.62 0.26 -7.82
C SER A 194 20.37 0.54 -6.96
N SER A 195 20.45 0.30 -5.64
CA SER A 195 19.42 0.66 -4.65
C SER A 195 19.60 2.06 -4.03
N GLY A 196 20.47 2.91 -4.57
CA GLY A 196 20.84 4.19 -3.96
C GLY A 196 20.31 5.45 -4.66
N GLN A 197 19.01 5.57 -4.96
CA GLN A 197 18.38 6.89 -5.14
C GLN A 197 16.93 6.87 -4.63
N ASN A 198 16.77 7.13 -3.33
CA ASN A 198 15.57 7.78 -2.81
C ASN A 198 16.04 9.13 -2.22
N PRO A 199 15.32 10.24 -2.44
CA PRO A 199 15.71 11.52 -1.90
C PRO A 199 15.61 11.51 -0.36
N SER A 200 16.67 11.98 0.27
CA SER A 200 16.79 12.12 1.72
C SER A 200 15.71 13.05 2.28
N PRO A 201 15.06 12.74 3.41
CA PRO A 201 14.34 13.74 4.19
C PRO A 201 15.37 14.55 4.97
N LYS A 202 15.46 15.85 4.65
CA LYS A 202 16.17 16.80 5.51
C LYS A 202 15.49 16.84 6.88
N GLU A 203 16.32 16.73 7.90
CA GLU A 203 16.05 16.93 9.31
C GLU A 203 15.38 18.29 9.55
N ASN A 204 14.37 18.30 10.42
CA ASN A 204 14.17 19.39 11.36
C ASN A 204 14.03 18.76 12.75
N GLN A 205 15.03 19.02 13.57
CA GLN A 205 15.12 18.66 14.98
C GLN A 205 14.73 19.88 15.80
N GLU A 206 13.69 19.75 16.64
CA GLU A 206 13.36 20.52 17.86
C GLU A 206 11.94 20.07 18.26
N SER A 207 11.57 19.68 19.49
CA SER A 207 12.19 19.77 20.80
C SER A 207 11.59 18.68 21.72
N GLN A 208 12.35 18.33 22.76
CA GLN A 208 12.07 17.35 23.81
C GLN A 208 10.78 17.63 24.62
N LYS A 209 10.07 16.57 25.07
CA LYS A 209 9.94 16.23 26.52
C LYS A 209 9.08 14.96 26.80
N GLN A 210 9.65 14.12 27.67
CA GLN A 210 9.06 13.31 28.76
C GLN A 210 8.25 12.00 28.50
N ASN A 211 8.98 10.87 28.59
CA ASN A 211 8.86 9.75 29.58
C ASN A 211 7.61 8.81 29.63
N PRO A 212 7.69 7.60 30.25
CA PRO A 212 7.85 6.30 29.57
C PRO A 212 6.69 5.30 29.81
N GLY A 213 6.69 4.17 29.08
CA GLY A 213 5.80 3.04 29.38
C GLY A 213 6.03 1.84 28.45
N GLN A 214 6.60 0.76 29.01
CA GLN A 214 6.64 -0.58 28.42
C GLN A 214 5.21 -1.15 28.36
N GLU A 215 4.85 -1.88 27.30
CA GLU A 215 4.54 -3.32 27.38
C GLU A 215 3.94 -3.90 26.09
N GLN A 216 4.55 -5.03 25.71
CA GLN A 216 4.00 -6.29 25.23
C GLN A 216 3.17 -6.38 23.93
N SER A 217 3.83 -7.08 23.00
CA SER A 217 3.30 -7.95 21.95
C SER A 217 2.24 -8.92 22.48
N ASP A 218 1.12 -9.03 21.77
CA ASP A 218 0.44 -10.32 21.58
C ASP A 218 -0.23 -10.38 20.20
N GLY A 219 -0.01 -11.51 19.52
CA GLY A 219 -0.62 -11.86 18.25
C GLY A 219 -1.61 -13.00 18.42
N ASN A 220 -2.77 -12.89 17.77
CA ASN A 220 -3.44 -13.93 16.96
C ASN A 220 -4.77 -13.35 16.45
N THR A 221 -5.05 -13.17 15.15
CA THR A 221 -5.17 -14.07 13.97
C THR A 221 -6.64 -14.28 13.59
N SER A 222 -6.94 -13.81 12.37
CA SER A 222 -7.93 -14.25 11.37
C SER A 222 -9.39 -14.56 11.74
N ASN A 223 -10.31 -13.92 11.03
CA ASN A 223 -11.44 -14.57 10.32
C ASN A 223 -12.23 -13.65 9.35
N GLY A 224 -11.72 -12.47 8.97
CA GLY A 224 -12.49 -11.52 8.15
C GLY A 224 -12.03 -11.31 6.70
N THR A 225 -10.91 -11.89 6.27
CA THR A 225 -10.27 -11.52 4.99
C THR A 225 -10.83 -12.22 3.76
N HIS A 226 -11.59 -13.31 3.91
CA HIS A 226 -12.01 -14.13 2.77
C HIS A 226 -13.17 -13.53 1.96
N ASP A 227 -14.10 -12.81 2.60
CA ASP A 227 -15.27 -12.18 1.93
C ASP A 227 -14.93 -10.88 1.18
N TYR A 228 -13.66 -10.48 1.20
CA TYR A 228 -13.20 -9.21 0.63
C TYR A 228 -12.48 -9.38 -0.73
N ILE A 229 -11.91 -10.56 -0.98
CA ILE A 229 -11.12 -10.88 -2.18
C ILE A 229 -11.96 -10.83 -3.46
N GLY A 230 -13.23 -11.26 -3.38
CA GLY A 230 -14.11 -11.35 -4.55
C GLY A 230 -14.41 -10.00 -5.23
N SER A 231 -14.39 -8.88 -4.49
CA SER A 231 -14.73 -7.57 -5.07
C SER A 231 -13.58 -6.90 -5.82
N VAL A 232 -12.31 -7.23 -5.49
CA VAL A 232 -11.14 -6.64 -6.17
C VAL A 232 -10.79 -7.41 -7.44
N GLU A 233 -11.02 -8.73 -7.47
CA GLU A 233 -10.71 -9.55 -8.64
C GLU A 233 -11.78 -9.49 -9.73
N LYS A 234 -13.02 -9.08 -9.41
CA LYS A 234 -14.13 -9.00 -10.38
C LYS A 234 -13.98 -7.89 -11.43
N TRP A 235 -12.97 -7.03 -11.31
CA TRP A 235 -12.74 -5.89 -12.20
C TRP A 235 -11.45 -6.01 -13.03
N ARG A 236 -10.89 -7.21 -13.12
CA ARG A 236 -9.80 -7.55 -14.03
C ARG A 236 -10.33 -8.38 -15.19
#